data_AF-A0A972N4J0-F1
#
_entry.id   AF-A0A972N4J0-F1
#
_cell.length_a   1.000
_cell.length_b   1.000
_cell.length_c   1.000
_cell.angle_alpha   90.00
_cell.angle_beta   90.00
_cell.angle_gamma   90.00
#
_symmetry.space_group_name_H-M   'P 1'
#
loop_
_entity.id
_entity.type
_entity.pdbx_description
1 polymer ?
#
loop_
_entity_poly.entity_id
_entity_poly.type
_entity_poly.pdbx_seq_one_letter_code
_entity_poly.pdbx_strand_id
1 'polypeptide(L)'
;LKKQFKKAANDVVEGKNLSVALVKHNAFVDRSFIQAIALGEETSEVSAVLDNLAELYFEENNDRISIFLSLLEPALMLIVGSIIGFIVTAMLLPIFSMNFAKF
;
A
#
# COMPACT_ATOMS: atom_id res chain seq x y z
N LEU A 1 7.64 -3.07 -14.46
CA LEU A 1 8.86 -2.75 -13.68
C LEU A 1 10.08 -3.62 -14.01
N LYS A 2 10.09 -4.94 -13.75
CA LYS A 2 11.30 -5.80 -13.85
C LYS A 2 12.09 -5.70 -15.17
N LYS A 3 11.39 -5.65 -16.32
CA LYS A 3 12.01 -5.48 -17.65
C LYS A 3 12.76 -4.15 -17.80
N GLN A 4 12.26 -3.08 -17.17
CA GLN A 4 12.85 -1.75 -17.26
C GLN A 4 14.10 -1.64 -16.38
N PHE A 5 14.08 -2.21 -15.18
CA PHE A 5 15.28 -2.36 -14.35
C PHE A 5 16.35 -3.20 -15.04
N LYS A 6 15.96 -4.27 -15.75
CA LYS A 6 16.92 -5.07 -16.54
C LYS A 6 17.55 -4.27 -17.68
N LYS A 7 16.79 -3.39 -18.34
CA LYS A 7 17.34 -2.46 -19.36
C LYS A 7 18.26 -1.41 -18.75
N ALA A 8 17.88 -0.84 -17.60
CA ALA A 8 18.71 0.11 -16.89
C ALA A 8 20.03 -0.54 -16.44
N ALA A 9 20.00 -1.78 -15.96
CA ALA A 9 21.20 -2.55 -15.62
C ALA A 9 22.13 -2.76 -16.83
N ASN A 10 21.57 -3.04 -18.02
CA ASN A 10 22.38 -3.12 -19.24
C ASN A 10 23.03 -1.78 -19.60
N ASP A 11 22.31 -0.67 -19.48
CA ASP A 11 22.85 0.68 -19.69
C ASP A 11 23.99 0.99 -18.70
N VAL A 12 23.93 0.48 -17.47
CA VAL A 12 25.01 0.60 -16.47
C VAL A 12 26.24 -0.21 -16.85
N VAL A 13 26.06 -1.43 -17.37
CA VAL A 13 27.17 -2.24 -17.91
C VAL A 13 27.86 -1.54 -19.09
N GLU A 14 27.13 -0.75 -19.86
CA GLU A 14 27.66 0.12 -20.93
C GLU A 14 28.33 1.41 -20.40
N GLY A 15 28.42 1.59 -19.09
CA GLY A 15 29.11 2.73 -18.44
C GLY A 15 28.24 3.97 -18.22
N LYS A 16 26.91 3.86 -18.35
CA LYS A 16 25.99 4.97 -18.05
C LYS A 16 25.63 4.96 -16.57
N ASN A 17 25.35 6.13 -16.01
CA ASN A 17 24.80 6.24 -14.66
C ASN A 17 23.43 5.56 -14.57
N LEU A 18 23.21 4.76 -13.54
CA LEU A 18 21.94 4.14 -13.15
C LEU A 18 20.84 5.19 -12.97
N SER A 19 21.13 6.35 -12.36
CA SER A 19 20.15 7.45 -12.21
C SER A 19 19.62 7.90 -13.58
N VAL A 20 20.51 8.11 -14.55
CA VAL A 20 20.17 8.51 -15.93
C VAL A 20 19.45 7.38 -16.67
N ALA A 21 19.89 6.13 -16.50
CA ALA A 21 19.26 4.98 -17.11
C ALA A 21 17.81 4.76 -16.59
N LEU A 22 17.59 4.99 -15.29
CA LEU A 22 16.25 4.89 -14.69
C LEU A 22 15.32 6.01 -15.15
N VAL A 23 15.80 7.26 -15.30
CA VAL A 23 15.00 8.35 -15.91
C VAL A 23 14.57 7.99 -17.33
N LYS A 24 15.48 7.40 -18.12
CA LYS A 24 15.23 7.04 -19.51
C LYS A 24 14.19 5.92 -19.68
N HIS A 25 14.18 4.94 -18.78
CA HIS A 25 13.35 3.74 -18.92
C HIS A 25 12.12 3.71 -18.00
N ASN A 26 11.93 4.68 -17.10
CA ASN A 26 10.93 4.53 -16.05
C ASN A 26 10.01 5.75 -15.85
N ALA A 27 8.70 5.53 -16.00
CA ALA A 27 7.65 6.49 -15.70
C ALA A 27 7.03 6.29 -14.30
N PHE A 28 7.42 5.24 -13.57
CA PHE A 28 6.79 4.81 -12.31
C PHE A 28 7.69 4.96 -11.08
N VAL A 29 8.91 5.49 -11.26
CA VAL A 29 9.85 5.67 -10.17
C VAL A 29 9.85 7.14 -9.79
N ASP A 30 9.61 7.38 -8.50
CA ASP A 30 9.49 8.73 -7.98
C ASP A 30 10.80 9.49 -8.10
N ARG A 31 10.69 10.81 -8.21
CA ARG A 31 11.85 11.70 -8.37
C ARG A 31 12.82 11.60 -7.18
N SER A 32 12.29 11.37 -5.98
CA SER A 32 13.07 11.15 -4.75
C SER A 32 13.96 9.91 -4.85
N PHE A 33 13.45 8.80 -5.38
CA PHE A 33 14.23 7.57 -5.60
C PHE A 33 15.39 7.80 -6.56
N ILE A 34 15.15 8.51 -7.66
CA ILE A 34 16.19 8.82 -8.65
C ILE A 34 17.26 9.72 -8.04
N GLN A 35 16.88 10.71 -7.22
CA GLN A 35 17.80 11.59 -6.52
C GLN A 35 18.65 10.85 -5.48
N ALA A 36 18.04 9.94 -4.72
CA ALA A 36 18.78 9.10 -3.77
C ALA A 36 19.85 8.28 -4.50
N ILE A 37 19.50 7.64 -5.62
CA ILE A 37 20.46 6.89 -6.43
C ILE A 37 21.55 7.81 -6.99
N ALA A 38 21.19 8.99 -7.51
CA ALA A 38 22.19 9.94 -8.03
C ALA A 38 23.19 10.38 -6.95
N LEU A 39 22.71 10.58 -5.71
CA LEU A 39 23.58 10.86 -4.57
C LEU A 39 24.49 9.66 -4.25
N GLY A 40 23.94 8.44 -4.28
CA GLY A 40 24.72 7.21 -4.12
C GLY A 40 25.76 7.01 -5.20
N GLU A 41 25.52 7.47 -6.44
CA GLU A 41 26.51 7.44 -7.52
C GLU A 41 27.64 8.44 -7.28
N GLU A 42 27.31 9.66 -6.84
CA GLU A 42 28.28 10.70 -6.52
C GLU A 42 29.19 10.29 -5.34
N THR A 43 28.63 9.60 -4.34
CA THR A 43 29.38 9.08 -3.19
C THR A 43 29.96 7.68 -3.41
N SER A 44 29.71 7.06 -4.57
CA SER A 44 30.07 5.66 -4.86
C SER A 44 29.48 4.63 -3.87
N GLU A 45 28.38 4.98 -3.20
CA GLU A 45 27.66 4.18 -2.20
C GLU A 45 26.31 3.66 -2.74
N VAL A 46 26.18 3.45 -4.05
CA VAL A 46 24.92 3.04 -4.70
C VAL A 46 24.31 1.78 -4.05
N SER A 47 25.14 0.81 -3.65
CA SER A 47 24.65 -0.41 -2.99
C SER A 47 23.94 -0.08 -1.67
N ALA A 48 24.58 0.70 -0.79
CA ALA A 48 24.03 1.06 0.50
C ALA A 48 22.75 1.90 0.33
N VAL A 49 22.73 2.81 -0.64
CA VAL A 49 21.52 3.59 -0.95
C VAL A 49 20.38 2.70 -1.42
N LEU A 50 20.63 1.72 -2.30
CA LEU A 50 19.61 0.79 -2.77
C LEU A 50 19.06 -0.10 -1.65
N ASP A 51 19.92 -0.54 -0.74
CA ASP A 51 19.52 -1.32 0.44
C ASP A 51 18.62 -0.48 1.37
N ASN A 52 19.01 0.76 1.66
CA ASN A 52 18.19 1.71 2.44
C ASN A 52 16.83 1.99 1.78
N LEU A 53 16.81 2.18 0.46
CA LEU A 53 15.56 2.37 -0.29
C LEU A 53 14.69 1.12 -0.20
N ALA A 54 15.26 -0.08 -0.32
CA ALA A 54 14.52 -1.34 -0.20
C ALA A 54 13.87 -1.48 1.18
N GLU A 55 14.59 -1.15 2.25
CA GLU A 55 14.07 -1.16 3.62
C GLU A 55 12.97 -0.13 3.82
N LEU A 56 13.17 1.12 3.38
CA LEU A 56 12.16 2.19 3.44
C LEU A 56 10.84 1.77 2.76
N TYR A 57 10.90 1.27 1.52
CA TYR A 57 9.69 0.85 0.81
C TYR A 57 9.05 -0.40 1.43
N PHE A 58 9.82 -1.27 2.07
CA PHE A 58 9.31 -2.43 2.78
C PHE A 58 8.54 -1.99 4.04
N GLU A 59 9.10 -1.08 4.82
CA GLU A 59 8.45 -0.48 5.98
C GLU A 59 7.16 0.27 5.59
N GLU A 60 7.22 1.12 4.57
CA GLU A 60 6.04 1.83 4.07
C GLU A 60 4.92 0.87 3.63
N ASN A 61 5.27 -0.28 3.05
CA ASN A 61 4.29 -1.28 2.65
C ASN A 61 3.65 -1.96 3.86
N ASN A 62 4.46 -2.36 4.84
CA ASN A 62 3.96 -2.93 6.09
C ASN A 62 3.05 -1.97 6.84
N ASP A 63 3.40 -0.68 6.89
CA ASP A 63 2.56 0.35 7.50
C ASP A 63 1.22 0.50 6.78
N ARG A 64 1.22 0.51 5.44
CA ARG A 64 -0.01 0.55 4.63
C ARG A 64 -0.89 -0.68 4.88
N ILE A 65 -0.28 -1.87 4.98
CA ILE A 65 -1.00 -3.10 5.30
C ILE A 65 -1.59 -3.01 6.71
N SER A 66 -0.81 -2.56 7.69
CA SER A 66 -1.24 -2.38 9.07
C SER A 66 -2.45 -1.46 9.16
N ILE A 67 -2.37 -0.27 8.55
CA ILE A 67 -3.48 0.69 8.50
C ILE A 67 -4.71 0.07 7.83
N PHE A 68 -4.53 -0.64 6.72
CA PHE A 68 -5.64 -1.30 6.03
C PHE A 68 -6.33 -2.33 6.94
N LEU A 69 -5.56 -3.14 7.65
CA LEU A 69 -6.09 -4.12 8.61
C LEU A 69 -6.79 -3.44 9.79
N SER A 70 -6.22 -2.35 10.33
CA SER A 70 -6.85 -1.58 11.41
C SER A 70 -8.18 -0.95 11.00
N LEU A 71 -8.36 -0.58 9.73
CA LEU A 71 -9.63 -0.08 9.21
C LEU A 71 -10.62 -1.19 8.87
N LEU A 72 -10.13 -2.38 8.54
CA LEU A 72 -10.96 -3.54 8.23
C LEU A 72 -11.75 -4.00 9.47
N GLU A 73 -11.13 -3.97 10.66
CA GLU A 73 -11.77 -4.36 11.91
C GLU A 73 -13.08 -3.59 12.22
N PRO A 74 -13.11 -2.25 12.29
CA PRO A 74 -14.34 -1.49 12.52
C PRO A 74 -15.34 -1.64 11.36
N ALA A 75 -14.88 -1.79 10.11
CA ALA A 75 -15.79 -2.05 8.99
C ALA A 75 -16.54 -3.38 9.17
N LEU A 76 -15.85 -4.43 9.62
CA LEU A 76 -16.47 -5.71 9.94
C LEU A 76 -17.46 -5.59 11.11
N MET A 77 -17.13 -4.83 12.16
CA MET A 77 -18.05 -4.58 13.27
C MET A 77 -19.35 -3.90 12.81
N LEU A 78 -19.26 -2.92 11.89
CA LEU A 78 -20.45 -2.26 11.33
C LEU A 78 -21.32 -3.23 10.53
N ILE A 79 -20.71 -4.11 9.74
CA ILE A 79 -21.43 -5.12 8.95
C ILE A 79 -22.13 -6.10 9.88
N VAL A 80 -21.41 -6.69 10.84
CA VAL A 80 -21.97 -7.66 11.78
C VAL A 80 -23.05 -7.02 12.65
N GLY A 81 -22.79 -5.83 13.18
CA GLY A 81 -23.75 -5.06 13.98
C GLY A 81 -25.02 -4.73 13.19
N SER A 82 -24.90 -4.38 11.91
CA SER A 82 -26.06 -4.13 11.04
C SER A 82 -26.89 -5.39 10.81
N ILE A 83 -26.25 -6.54 10.57
CA ILE A 83 -26.94 -7.83 10.40
C ILE A 83 -27.70 -8.20 11.68
N ILE A 84 -27.04 -8.13 12.83
CA ILE A 84 -27.65 -8.44 14.13
C ILE A 84 -28.79 -7.47 14.42
N GLY A 85 -28.57 -6.17 14.23
CA GLY A 85 -29.60 -5.13 14.45
C GLY A 85 -30.82 -5.33 13.56
N PHE A 86 -30.62 -5.73 12.30
CA PHE A 86 -31.71 -6.05 11.39
C PHE A 86 -32.52 -7.27 11.88
N ILE A 87 -31.85 -8.35 12.27
CA ILE A 87 -32.51 -9.56 12.80
C ILE A 87 -33.34 -9.24 14.05
N VAL A 88 -32.75 -8.52 15.02
CA VAL A 88 -33.42 -8.14 16.26
C VAL A 88 -34.66 -7.29 15.96
N THR A 89 -34.53 -6.29 15.08
CA THR A 89 -35.65 -5.42 14.71
C THR A 89 -36.77 -6.21 14.04
N ALA A 90 -36.43 -7.13 13.12
CA ALA A 90 -37.39 -7.99 12.44
C ALA A 90 -38.14 -8.92 13.40
N MET A 91 -37.49 -9.38 14.48
CA MET A 91 -38.10 -10.22 15.51
C MET A 91 -38.96 -9.44 16.51
N LEU A 92 -38.55 -8.23 16.89
CA LEU A 92 -39.26 -7.41 17.87
C LEU A 92 -40.53 -6.77 17.30
N LEU A 93 -40.51 -6.36 16.03
CA LEU A 93 -41.64 -5.67 15.40
C LEU A 93 -42.97 -6.47 15.47
N PRO A 94 -43.01 -7.79 15.18
CA PRO A 94 -44.21 -8.63 15.38
C PRO A 94 -44.67 -8.75 16.84
N ILE A 95 -43.73 -8.79 17.79
CA ILE A 95 -44.07 -8.88 19.23
C ILE A 95 -44.77 -7.59 19.66
N PHE A 96 -44.25 -6.43 19.23
CA PHE A 96 -44.87 -5.14 19.49
C PHE A 96 -46.26 -5.05 18.85
N SER A 97 -46.42 -5.46 17.58
CA SER A 97 -47.71 -5.39 16.91
C SER A 97 -48.77 -6.28 17.57
N MET A 98 -48.42 -7.47 18.06
CA MET A 98 -49.34 -8.33 18.83
C MET A 98 -49.74 -7.75 20.18
N ASN A 99 -48.84 -6.98 20.83
CA ASN A 99 -49.16 -6.31 22.09
C ASN A 99 -50.08 -5.09 21.88
N PHE A 100 -49.88 -4.32 20.81
CA PHE A 100 -50.77 -3.19 20.49
C PHE A 100 -52.15 -3.63 19.98
N ALA A 101 -52.24 -4.77 19.28
CA ALA A 101 -53.51 -5.31 18.78
C ALA A 101 -54.45 -5.86 19.88
N LYS A 102 -54.02 -5.83 21.15
CA LYS A 102 -54.78 -6.33 22.31
C LYS A 102 -55.42 -5.24 23.18
N PHE A 103 -55.36 -3.98 22.75
CA PHE A 103 -56.08 -2.85 23.36
C PHE A 103 -57.16 -2.32 22.42
#